data_AF-A0A9D7CZU7-F1
#
_entry.id   AF-A0A9D7CZU7-F1
#
_cell.length_a   1.000
_cell.length_b   1.000
_cell.length_c   1.000
_cell.angle_alpha   90.00
_cell.angle_beta   90.00
_cell.angle_gamma   90.00
#
_symmetry.space_group_name_H-M   'P 1'
#
loop_
_entity.id
_entity.type
_entity.pdbx_description
1 polymer ?
#
loop_
_entity_poly.entity_id
_entity_poly.type
_entity_poly.pdbx_seq_one_letter_code
_entity_poly.pdbx_strand_id
1 'polypeptide(L)'
;MRRLAASLFLLASAGACAGEGNDDDHADEAAVRDNAAAQDLVIEGQLRGATLPQKVLHLTFDDGPGPRTAELADYLAESQIKATFFINGTRLAALGGAARHVVARGHLLANHTYGHLLLPRQSPERMVDEIRRVDDFIVDAQPGRPAYLRMPYAGYNGILERALQRSPMNKYVGPIHWDIGTSLTATSAADWNCWSTNVSIERCGDLYLAEIRAKGRGIVLFHDIHGKTVDMVKRIVPQLREEGFTFTDLESVPQIKEAAATARKPLGDSQCFSGTLMRVVEEGTCVRSDFEGKPFRCASGDWRSTAPDASCRSR
;
A
#
# COMPACT_ATOMS: atom_id res chain seq x y z
N MET A 1 -44.97 55.16 11.64
CA MET A 1 -46.39 55.00 11.99
C MET A 1 -46.50 53.90 13.04
N ARG A 2 -47.15 54.23 14.17
CA ARG A 2 -47.97 53.41 15.11
C ARG A 2 -47.52 51.97 15.43
N ARG A 3 -47.13 51.71 16.69
CA ARG A 3 -47.92 51.10 17.82
C ARG A 3 -47.87 49.55 17.79
N LEU A 4 -47.31 48.83 18.77
CA LEU A 4 -47.61 48.62 20.20
C LEU A 4 -48.31 47.26 20.44
N ALA A 5 -47.91 46.59 21.54
CA ALA A 5 -48.61 45.58 22.34
C ALA A 5 -48.62 44.13 21.81
N ALA A 6 -48.64 43.07 22.62
CA ALA A 6 -48.39 42.81 24.05
C ALA A 6 -48.62 41.29 24.27
N SER A 7 -48.00 40.70 25.32
CA SER A 7 -48.55 39.68 26.26
C SER A 7 -49.21 38.38 25.72
N LEU A 8 -49.27 37.21 26.36
CA LEU A 8 -48.83 36.55 27.61
C LEU A 8 -49.62 35.20 27.64
N PHE A 9 -49.28 34.25 28.53
CA PHE A 9 -50.05 33.03 28.94
C PHE A 9 -50.08 31.85 27.93
N LEU A 10 -50.11 30.55 28.28
CA LEU A 10 -49.96 29.75 29.51
C LEU A 10 -49.82 28.26 29.10
N LEU A 11 -49.38 27.42 30.06
CA LEU A 11 -49.41 25.95 30.15
C LEU A 11 -50.53 25.19 29.39
N ALA A 12 -50.23 23.95 28.94
CA ALA A 12 -50.76 22.72 29.54
C ALA A 12 -50.34 21.45 28.79
N SER A 13 -50.08 20.42 29.59
CA SER A 13 -49.79 19.01 29.30
C SER A 13 -51.02 18.19 28.87
N ALA A 14 -50.79 17.14 28.07
CA ALA A 14 -51.50 15.85 28.06
C ALA A 14 -50.54 14.87 27.33
N GLY A 15 -50.13 13.72 27.88
CA GLY A 15 -50.97 12.52 28.13
C GLY A 15 -51.29 11.82 26.79
N ALA A 16 -51.22 10.51 26.58
CA ALA A 16 -50.78 9.32 27.28
C ALA A 16 -51.02 8.15 26.29
N CYS A 17 -50.50 6.95 26.64
CA CYS A 17 -50.92 5.62 26.15
C CYS A 17 -50.54 5.25 24.71
N ALA A 18 -50.37 4.00 24.32
CA ALA A 18 -50.11 2.67 24.89
C ALA A 18 -50.19 1.74 23.66
N GLY A 19 -49.45 0.64 23.60
CA GLY A 19 -49.62 -0.32 22.51
C GLY A 19 -48.67 -1.50 22.61
N GLU A 20 -49.22 -2.62 23.05
CA GLU A 20 -48.63 -3.95 23.23
C GLU A 20 -48.26 -4.64 21.91
N GLY A 21 -47.42 -5.67 22.01
CA GLY A 21 -47.18 -6.65 20.94
C GLY A 21 -46.12 -7.66 21.33
N ASN A 22 -46.55 -8.76 21.94
CA ASN A 22 -45.79 -10.01 22.12
C ASN A 22 -45.98 -10.88 20.86
N ASP A 23 -45.02 -11.76 20.53
CA ASP A 23 -45.22 -13.13 20.01
C ASP A 23 -43.90 -13.69 19.43
N ASP A 24 -43.28 -14.58 20.23
CA ASP A 24 -42.91 -15.98 19.98
C ASP A 24 -42.28 -16.46 18.64
N ASP A 25 -41.20 -17.23 18.85
CA ASP A 25 -40.92 -18.59 18.33
C ASP A 25 -39.80 -18.90 17.32
N HIS A 26 -39.00 -19.90 17.76
CA HIS A 26 -38.16 -20.88 17.05
C HIS A 26 -36.78 -20.43 16.50
N ALA A 27 -35.68 -20.77 17.19
CA ALA A 27 -34.92 -22.03 17.11
C ALA A 27 -34.04 -22.15 15.84
N ASP A 28 -32.71 -22.07 15.95
CA ASP A 28 -31.83 -23.25 16.10
C ASP A 28 -30.34 -22.84 16.08
N GLU A 29 -29.50 -23.72 16.62
CA GLU A 29 -28.05 -23.58 16.80
C GLU A 29 -27.26 -23.36 15.48
N ALA A 30 -26.31 -22.41 15.51
CA ALA A 30 -25.03 -22.59 14.81
C ALA A 30 -23.95 -21.69 15.44
N ALA A 31 -22.94 -22.33 16.01
CA ALA A 31 -21.74 -21.69 16.53
C ALA A 31 -21.04 -20.82 15.47
N VAL A 32 -20.71 -19.58 15.81
CA VAL A 32 -19.54 -18.89 15.24
C VAL A 32 -18.73 -18.29 16.38
N ARG A 33 -17.61 -18.97 16.62
CA ARG A 33 -16.52 -18.60 17.50
C ARG A 33 -15.96 -17.23 17.13
N ASP A 34 -15.44 -16.55 18.15
CA ASP A 34 -14.53 -15.40 18.07
C ASP A 34 -13.74 -15.36 16.76
N ASN A 35 -13.79 -14.24 16.05
CA ASN A 35 -12.83 -13.96 14.99
C ASN A 35 -12.25 -12.56 15.12
N ALA A 36 -10.92 -12.59 15.16
CA ALA A 36 -10.00 -11.51 15.45
C ALA A 36 -10.07 -10.34 14.46
N ALA A 37 -9.58 -9.20 14.95
CA ALA A 37 -9.39 -7.92 14.29
C ALA A 37 -8.94 -8.01 12.82
N ALA A 38 -9.58 -7.21 11.97
CA ALA A 38 -9.11 -6.93 10.62
C ALA A 38 -7.77 -6.16 10.67
N GLN A 39 -6.82 -6.54 9.82
CA GLN A 39 -5.49 -5.92 9.71
C GLN A 39 -5.41 -5.09 8.42
N ASP A 40 -4.79 -3.91 8.54
CA ASP A 40 -4.62 -2.89 7.50
C ASP A 40 -3.84 -3.40 6.26
N LEU A 41 -4.11 -2.82 5.08
CA LEU A 41 -3.52 -3.26 3.79
C LEU A 41 -2.19 -2.60 3.46
N VAL A 42 -2.00 -1.42 4.03
CA VAL A 42 -0.70 -0.77 4.13
C VAL A 42 -0.33 -0.87 5.59
N ILE A 43 0.75 -1.61 5.87
CA ILE A 43 1.20 -1.92 7.22
C ILE A 43 2.45 -1.11 7.55
N GLU A 44 2.68 -0.81 8.83
CA GLU A 44 3.98 -0.32 9.34
C GLU A 44 5.12 -1.38 9.21
N GLY A 45 4.86 -2.48 8.51
CA GLY A 45 5.78 -3.58 8.25
C GLY A 45 6.44 -3.54 6.88
N GLN A 46 7.69 -3.97 6.83
CA GLN A 46 8.42 -4.14 5.58
C GLN A 46 8.12 -5.52 5.00
N LEU A 47 7.28 -5.60 3.96
CA LEU A 47 7.01 -6.87 3.29
C LEU A 47 8.30 -7.34 2.58
N ARG A 48 8.88 -8.44 3.06
CA ARG A 48 10.18 -8.96 2.63
C ARG A 48 10.09 -10.45 2.26
N GLY A 49 11.15 -10.98 1.66
CA GLY A 49 11.28 -12.37 1.24
C GLY A 49 11.94 -13.29 2.27
N ALA A 50 12.29 -12.81 3.46
CA ALA A 50 12.98 -13.60 4.49
C ALA A 50 12.25 -14.90 4.91
N THR A 51 10.95 -14.99 4.63
CA THR A 51 10.09 -16.17 4.91
C THR A 51 10.04 -17.19 3.78
N LEU A 52 10.70 -16.93 2.64
CA LEU A 52 10.79 -17.89 1.54
C LEU A 52 11.48 -19.21 1.99
N PRO A 53 11.27 -20.33 1.28
CA PRO A 53 12.08 -21.52 1.51
C PRO A 53 13.56 -21.25 1.22
N GLN A 54 14.44 -22.09 1.77
CA GLN A 54 15.87 -22.02 1.44
C GLN A 54 16.10 -22.22 -0.06
N LYS A 55 17.09 -21.52 -0.60
CA LYS A 55 17.41 -21.48 -2.03
C LYS A 55 16.25 -21.01 -2.93
N VAL A 56 15.34 -20.19 -2.39
CA VAL A 56 14.28 -19.55 -3.18
C VAL A 56 14.46 -18.04 -3.16
N LEU A 57 14.49 -17.45 -4.35
CA LEU A 57 14.65 -16.02 -4.56
C LEU A 57 13.46 -15.44 -5.33
N HIS A 58 13.20 -14.16 -5.15
CA HIS A 58 12.38 -13.39 -6.09
C HIS A 58 13.18 -12.18 -6.57
N LEU A 59 13.26 -12.00 -7.90
CA LEU A 59 14.04 -10.92 -8.50
C LEU A 59 13.17 -9.70 -8.72
N THR A 60 13.65 -8.53 -8.29
CA THR A 60 12.94 -7.26 -8.44
C THR A 60 13.83 -6.20 -9.08
N PHE A 61 13.22 -5.36 -9.91
CA PHE A 61 13.89 -4.31 -10.66
C PHE A 61 13.18 -2.98 -10.43
N ASP A 62 13.90 -2.03 -9.83
CA ASP A 62 13.40 -0.69 -9.54
C ASP A 62 13.82 0.31 -10.61
N ASP A 63 13.16 1.47 -10.58
CA ASP A 63 13.35 2.65 -11.42
C ASP A 63 13.02 2.52 -12.90
N GLY A 64 12.61 1.34 -13.35
CA GLY A 64 12.32 1.06 -14.75
C GLY A 64 11.10 1.80 -15.31
N PRO A 65 10.82 1.64 -16.62
CA PRO A 65 11.62 0.88 -17.58
C PRO A 65 12.88 1.65 -18.01
N GLY A 66 14.01 0.96 -18.15
CA GLY A 66 15.21 1.40 -18.87
C GLY A 66 15.23 0.99 -20.36
N PRO A 67 16.25 1.44 -21.11
CA PRO A 67 16.39 1.11 -22.54
C PRO A 67 16.52 -0.40 -22.83
N ARG A 68 17.00 -1.19 -21.86
CA ARG A 68 17.21 -2.65 -21.99
C ARG A 68 16.21 -3.47 -21.16
N THR A 69 15.14 -2.86 -20.64
CA THR A 69 14.11 -3.59 -19.86
C THR A 69 13.45 -4.70 -20.67
N ALA A 70 13.13 -4.45 -21.94
CA ALA A 70 12.52 -5.47 -22.80
C ALA A 70 13.45 -6.68 -23.01
N GLU A 71 14.73 -6.43 -23.26
CA GLU A 71 15.76 -7.46 -23.39
C GLU A 71 15.93 -8.28 -22.10
N LEU A 72 15.90 -7.63 -20.94
CA LEU A 72 15.94 -8.29 -19.65
C LEU A 72 14.70 -9.16 -19.41
N ALA A 73 13.51 -8.64 -19.74
CA ALA A 73 12.26 -9.39 -19.65
C ALA A 73 12.28 -10.65 -20.52
N ASP A 74 12.75 -10.54 -21.76
CA ASP A 74 12.86 -11.70 -22.65
C ASP A 74 13.80 -12.76 -22.06
N TYR A 75 14.98 -12.36 -21.60
CA TYR A 75 15.94 -13.25 -20.97
C TYR A 75 15.36 -13.98 -19.74
N LEU A 76 14.67 -13.27 -18.86
CA LEU A 76 14.08 -13.86 -17.65
C LEU A 76 12.97 -14.84 -18.01
N ALA A 77 12.10 -14.48 -18.95
CA ALA A 77 11.02 -15.35 -19.42
C ALA A 77 11.55 -16.62 -20.12
N GLU A 78 12.56 -16.49 -20.97
CA GLU A 78 13.26 -17.63 -21.61
C GLU A 78 13.96 -18.52 -20.56
N SER A 79 14.45 -17.92 -19.49
CA SER A 79 15.02 -18.63 -18.34
C SER A 79 13.96 -19.23 -17.41
N GLN A 80 12.67 -19.07 -17.72
CA GLN A 80 11.52 -19.48 -16.90
C GLN A 80 11.49 -18.83 -15.50
N ILE A 81 11.95 -17.59 -15.41
CA ILE A 81 12.00 -16.80 -14.19
C ILE A 81 10.92 -15.72 -14.25
N LYS A 82 10.09 -15.65 -13.21
CA LYS A 82 9.17 -14.53 -13.00
C LYS A 82 9.83 -13.49 -12.11
N ALA A 83 9.81 -12.23 -12.55
CA ALA A 83 10.33 -11.09 -11.82
C ALA A 83 9.25 -10.00 -11.67
N THR A 84 9.52 -9.03 -10.79
CA THR A 84 8.69 -7.83 -10.64
C THR A 84 9.46 -6.59 -11.02
N PHE A 85 8.84 -5.73 -11.83
CA PHE A 85 9.40 -4.46 -12.27
C PHE A 85 8.61 -3.31 -11.61
N PHE A 86 9.25 -2.64 -10.66
CA PHE A 86 8.74 -1.44 -10.00
C PHE A 86 9.08 -0.23 -10.86
N ILE A 87 8.06 0.31 -11.53
CA ILE A 87 8.24 1.35 -12.56
C ILE A 87 7.98 2.77 -12.07
N ASN A 88 8.73 3.72 -12.63
CA ASN A 88 8.46 5.13 -12.46
C ASN A 88 7.59 5.70 -13.57
N GLY A 89 6.59 6.50 -13.18
CA GLY A 89 5.68 7.16 -14.14
C GLY A 89 6.37 8.11 -15.12
N THR A 90 7.43 8.80 -14.69
CA THR A 90 8.24 9.69 -15.53
C THR A 90 8.83 9.02 -16.77
N ARG A 91 8.96 7.69 -16.79
CA ARG A 91 9.53 6.93 -17.91
C ARG A 91 8.50 6.41 -18.90
N LEU A 92 7.22 6.40 -18.54
CA LEU A 92 6.18 5.76 -19.33
C LEU A 92 5.88 6.45 -20.65
N ALA A 93 6.09 7.76 -20.74
CA ALA A 93 5.91 8.50 -21.99
C ALA A 93 6.84 7.99 -23.11
N ALA A 94 8.09 7.65 -22.77
CA ALA A 94 9.07 7.15 -23.74
C ALA A 94 9.11 5.62 -23.81
N LEU A 95 8.88 4.93 -22.68
CA LEU A 95 9.15 3.50 -22.53
C LEU A 95 7.92 2.69 -22.07
N GLY A 96 6.71 3.23 -22.21
CA GLY A 96 5.48 2.51 -21.90
C GLY A 96 5.30 1.21 -22.70
N GLY A 97 5.82 1.16 -23.94
CA GLY A 97 5.86 -0.07 -24.73
C GLY A 97 6.69 -1.17 -24.08
N ALA A 98 7.85 -0.83 -23.49
CA ALA A 98 8.69 -1.79 -22.76
C ALA A 98 8.01 -2.29 -21.49
N ALA A 99 7.29 -1.43 -20.75
CA ALA A 99 6.52 -1.86 -19.57
C ALA A 99 5.37 -2.82 -19.94
N ARG A 100 4.69 -2.59 -21.07
CA ARG A 100 3.67 -3.55 -21.57
C ARG A 100 4.30 -4.86 -22.03
N HIS A 101 5.50 -4.80 -22.63
CA HIS A 101 6.26 -6.00 -23.00
C HIS A 101 6.63 -6.85 -21.78
N VAL A 102 7.06 -6.23 -20.68
CA VAL A 102 7.31 -6.93 -19.40
C VAL A 102 6.11 -7.80 -18.99
N VAL A 103 4.89 -7.26 -19.04
CA VAL A 103 3.67 -8.02 -18.72
C VAL A 103 3.40 -9.11 -19.76
N ALA A 104 3.57 -8.82 -21.05
CA ALA A 104 3.39 -9.80 -22.13
C ALA A 104 4.37 -10.99 -22.01
N ARG A 105 5.52 -10.81 -21.37
CA ARG A 105 6.49 -11.88 -21.06
C ARG A 105 6.22 -12.61 -19.73
N GLY A 106 5.09 -12.30 -19.08
CA GLY A 106 4.62 -13.02 -17.88
C GLY A 106 5.20 -12.50 -16.57
N HIS A 107 5.84 -11.34 -16.58
CA HIS A 107 6.32 -10.69 -15.35
C HIS A 107 5.24 -9.82 -14.70
N LEU A 108 5.51 -9.39 -13.47
CA LEU A 108 4.64 -8.49 -12.74
C LEU A 108 5.12 -7.04 -12.92
N LEU A 109 4.19 -6.14 -13.15
CA LEU A 109 4.45 -4.69 -13.11
C LEU A 109 3.98 -4.14 -11.76
N ALA A 110 4.73 -3.25 -11.15
CA ALA A 110 4.41 -2.67 -9.85
C ALA A 110 4.76 -1.17 -9.80
N ASN A 111 4.18 -0.46 -8.85
CA ASN A 111 4.29 0.99 -8.74
C ASN A 111 5.55 1.38 -7.96
N HIS A 112 6.37 2.27 -8.52
CA HIS A 112 7.51 2.88 -7.84
C HIS A 112 7.41 4.40 -7.74
N THR A 113 6.19 4.94 -7.71
CA THR A 113 5.86 6.37 -7.78
C THR A 113 6.16 7.02 -9.13
N TYR A 114 5.59 8.19 -9.38
CA TYR A 114 5.77 8.89 -10.65
C TYR A 114 7.20 9.40 -10.82
N GLY A 115 7.68 10.18 -9.86
CA GLY A 115 8.93 10.96 -9.93
C GLY A 115 10.05 10.48 -9.02
N HIS A 116 9.91 9.32 -8.37
CA HIS A 116 10.91 8.76 -7.46
C HIS A 116 11.25 9.72 -6.29
N LEU A 117 10.22 10.37 -5.73
CA LEU A 117 10.39 11.30 -4.60
C LEU A 117 10.51 10.55 -3.27
N LEU A 118 11.27 11.12 -2.33
CA LEU A 118 11.22 10.69 -0.93
C LEU A 118 9.87 11.14 -0.31
N LEU A 119 8.87 10.27 -0.42
CA LEU A 119 7.48 10.56 -0.05
C LEU A 119 7.29 11.05 1.40
N PRO A 120 8.00 10.53 2.43
CA PRO A 120 7.89 11.04 3.80
C PRO A 120 8.19 12.53 3.98
N ARG A 121 8.79 13.20 3.00
CA ARG A 121 9.09 14.65 3.01
C ARG A 121 8.10 15.48 2.20
N GLN A 122 7.05 14.87 1.65
CA GLN A 122 6.07 15.54 0.79
C GLN A 122 4.78 15.84 1.57
N SER A 123 3.87 16.63 0.97
CA SER A 123 2.52 16.78 1.51
C SER A 123 1.71 15.49 1.28
N PRO A 124 0.67 15.20 2.09
CA PRO A 124 -0.21 14.04 1.89
C PRO A 124 -0.82 13.98 0.48
N GLU A 125 -1.21 15.12 -0.09
CA GLU A 125 -1.76 15.20 -1.45
C GLU A 125 -0.71 14.79 -2.48
N ARG A 126 0.53 15.27 -2.31
CA ARG A 126 1.62 14.89 -3.20
C ARG A 126 2.01 13.43 -3.07
N MET A 127 1.98 12.87 -1.85
CA MET A 127 2.20 11.43 -1.62
C MET A 127 1.22 10.58 -2.43
N VAL A 128 -0.08 10.90 -2.37
CA VAL A 128 -1.12 10.17 -3.10
C VAL A 128 -0.99 10.39 -4.61
N ASP A 129 -0.74 11.63 -5.07
CA ASP A 129 -0.62 11.92 -6.49
C ASP A 129 0.56 11.19 -7.16
N GLU A 130 1.68 11.04 -6.46
CA GLU A 130 2.84 10.29 -6.92
C GLU A 130 2.51 8.84 -7.28
N ILE A 131 1.61 8.19 -6.54
CA ILE A 131 1.21 6.81 -6.78
C ILE A 131 0.07 6.76 -7.82
N ARG A 132 -0.93 7.63 -7.67
CA ARG A 132 -2.11 7.72 -8.56
C ARG A 132 -1.73 7.93 -10.02
N ARG A 133 -0.70 8.72 -10.30
CA ARG A 133 -0.27 9.02 -11.69
C ARG A 133 0.33 7.83 -12.44
N VAL A 134 0.64 6.74 -11.74
CA VAL A 134 1.13 5.48 -12.33
C VAL A 134 0.03 4.42 -12.34
N ASP A 135 -1.01 4.61 -11.54
CA ASP A 135 -2.05 3.62 -11.26
C ASP A 135 -2.81 3.15 -12.50
N ASP A 136 -3.33 4.08 -13.29
CA ASP A 136 -4.10 3.76 -14.51
C ASP A 136 -3.28 2.91 -15.48
N PHE A 137 -2.00 3.23 -15.65
CA PHE A 137 -1.11 2.45 -16.51
C PHE A 137 -0.94 1.01 -16.02
N ILE A 138 -0.77 0.83 -14.70
CA ILE A 138 -0.62 -0.50 -14.10
C ILE A 138 -1.90 -1.30 -14.25
N VAL A 139 -3.06 -0.71 -13.93
CA VAL A 139 -4.36 -1.38 -14.05
C VAL A 139 -4.64 -1.78 -15.50
N ASP A 140 -4.38 -0.90 -16.45
CA ASP A 140 -4.55 -1.17 -17.89
C ASP A 140 -3.60 -2.25 -18.41
N ALA A 141 -2.36 -2.28 -17.91
CA ALA A 141 -1.37 -3.26 -18.35
C ALA A 141 -1.64 -4.67 -17.80
N GLN A 142 -2.25 -4.80 -16.62
CA GLN A 142 -2.49 -6.08 -15.94
C GLN A 142 -3.85 -6.11 -15.21
N PRO A 143 -4.97 -6.12 -15.97
CA PRO A 143 -6.31 -6.02 -15.41
C PRO A 143 -6.64 -7.19 -14.47
N GLY A 144 -7.29 -6.87 -13.34
CA GLY A 144 -7.75 -7.85 -12.35
C GLY A 144 -6.66 -8.42 -11.42
N ARG A 145 -5.39 -8.05 -11.59
CA ARG A 145 -4.31 -8.41 -10.66
C ARG A 145 -4.21 -7.41 -9.50
N PRO A 146 -3.79 -7.83 -8.30
CA PRO A 146 -3.50 -6.90 -7.21
C PRO A 146 -2.45 -5.87 -7.62
N ALA A 147 -2.60 -4.65 -7.11
CA ALA A 147 -1.62 -3.57 -7.31
C ALA A 147 -0.59 -3.60 -6.18
N TYR A 148 0.70 -3.53 -6.55
CA TYR A 148 1.82 -3.64 -5.63
C TYR A 148 2.65 -2.35 -5.62
N LEU A 149 3.19 -1.98 -4.47
CA LEU A 149 3.91 -0.73 -4.27
C LEU A 149 5.22 -0.93 -3.52
N ARG A 150 6.30 -0.36 -4.06
CA ARG A 150 7.57 -0.18 -3.36
C ARG A 150 7.88 1.31 -3.28
N MET A 151 8.27 1.77 -2.09
CA MET A 151 8.61 3.18 -1.90
C MET A 151 10.05 3.47 -2.31
N PRO A 152 10.30 4.55 -3.07
CA PRO A 152 11.64 5.10 -3.26
C PRO A 152 12.40 5.22 -1.95
N TYR A 153 13.68 4.85 -1.97
CA TYR A 153 14.58 4.91 -0.81
C TYR A 153 14.12 4.11 0.42
N ALA A 154 13.19 3.15 0.26
CA ALA A 154 12.51 2.50 1.37
C ALA A 154 11.82 3.50 2.34
N GLY A 155 11.52 4.72 1.86
CA GLY A 155 11.00 5.82 2.66
C GLY A 155 9.52 5.66 2.93
N TYR A 156 9.18 5.16 4.11
CA TYR A 156 7.80 4.94 4.54
C TYR A 156 7.59 5.38 5.99
N ASN A 157 6.42 5.95 6.30
CA ASN A 157 6.04 6.35 7.66
C ASN A 157 4.50 6.35 7.82
N GLY A 158 4.02 6.49 9.07
CA GLY A 158 2.58 6.51 9.33
C GLY A 158 1.81 7.69 8.73
N ILE A 159 2.47 8.78 8.31
CA ILE A 159 1.80 9.88 7.60
C ILE A 159 1.43 9.40 6.19
N LEU A 160 2.39 8.79 5.49
CA LEU A 160 2.18 8.21 4.17
C LEU A 160 1.13 7.10 4.22
N GLU A 161 1.22 6.20 5.19
CA GLU A 161 0.21 5.16 5.44
C GLU A 161 -1.21 5.73 5.51
N ARG A 162 -1.42 6.71 6.40
CA ARG A 162 -2.73 7.35 6.56
C ARG A 162 -3.19 8.07 5.30
N ALA A 163 -2.28 8.69 4.56
CA ALA A 163 -2.61 9.34 3.30
C ALA A 163 -3.11 8.32 2.26
N LEU A 164 -2.45 7.16 2.15
CA LEU A 164 -2.89 6.09 1.24
C LEU A 164 -4.22 5.50 1.67
N GLN A 165 -4.37 5.16 2.96
CA GLN A 165 -5.60 4.59 3.52
C GLN A 165 -6.84 5.48 3.31
N ARG A 166 -6.66 6.80 3.33
CA ARG A 166 -7.73 7.79 3.11
C ARG A 166 -7.96 8.15 1.64
N SER A 167 -7.33 7.42 0.72
CA SER A 167 -7.41 7.67 -0.71
C SER A 167 -7.79 6.38 -1.46
N PRO A 168 -8.17 6.48 -2.75
CA PRO A 168 -8.35 5.30 -3.60
C PRO A 168 -7.07 4.43 -3.77
N MET A 169 -5.91 4.90 -3.29
CA MET A 169 -4.66 4.14 -3.31
C MET A 169 -4.53 3.15 -2.13
N ASN A 170 -5.52 3.06 -1.25
CA ASN A 170 -5.58 2.05 -0.18
C ASN A 170 -5.63 0.60 -0.70
N LYS A 171 -5.89 0.40 -2.01
CA LYS A 171 -5.87 -0.89 -2.71
C LYS A 171 -4.48 -1.49 -2.92
N TYR A 172 -3.41 -0.72 -2.69
CA TYR A 172 -2.05 -1.18 -2.92
C TYR A 172 -1.56 -2.09 -1.80
N VAL A 173 -0.99 -3.23 -2.18
CA VAL A 173 -0.25 -4.11 -1.27
C VAL A 173 1.19 -3.60 -1.16
N GLY A 174 1.59 -3.15 0.03
CA GLY A 174 2.92 -2.59 0.26
C GLY A 174 3.09 -1.93 1.63
N PRO A 175 4.28 -1.38 1.92
CA PRO A 175 5.44 -1.30 1.02
C PRO A 175 6.18 -2.64 0.88
N ILE A 176 6.55 -3.00 -0.35
CA ILE A 176 7.43 -4.15 -0.63
C ILE A 176 8.88 -3.71 -0.52
N HIS A 177 9.65 -4.41 0.31
CA HIS A 177 11.08 -4.23 0.50
C HIS A 177 11.87 -5.38 -0.14
N TRP A 178 13.13 -5.51 0.26
CA TRP A 178 14.07 -6.53 -0.21
C TRP A 178 14.95 -7.01 0.94
N ASP A 179 15.64 -8.13 0.72
CA ASP A 179 16.56 -8.75 1.69
C ASP A 179 18.03 -8.65 1.26
N ILE A 180 18.26 -8.55 -0.06
CA ILE A 180 19.57 -8.60 -0.72
C ILE A 180 19.68 -7.41 -1.69
N GLY A 181 20.85 -6.79 -1.80
CA GLY A 181 21.08 -5.68 -2.73
C GLY A 181 20.96 -4.29 -2.09
N THR A 182 21.16 -4.17 -0.77
CA THR A 182 20.92 -2.92 -0.02
C THR A 182 22.09 -1.95 -0.08
N SER A 183 23.32 -2.46 0.06
CA SER A 183 24.51 -1.63 0.22
C SER A 183 25.74 -2.32 -0.34
N LEU A 184 26.64 -1.53 -0.91
CA LEU A 184 27.95 -2.00 -1.35
C LEU A 184 28.91 -2.06 -0.16
N THR A 185 29.35 -3.25 0.20
CA THR A 185 30.36 -3.49 1.24
C THR A 185 31.38 -4.54 0.76
N ALA A 186 32.25 -5.03 1.65
CA ALA A 186 33.15 -6.12 1.32
C ALA A 186 32.42 -7.45 1.00
N THR A 187 31.17 -7.61 1.46
CA THR A 187 30.40 -8.87 1.39
C THR A 187 28.95 -8.70 0.91
N SER A 188 28.54 -7.49 0.53
CA SER A 188 27.22 -7.19 -0.01
C SER A 188 27.31 -6.27 -1.21
N ALA A 189 26.29 -6.31 -2.06
CA ALA A 189 26.21 -5.50 -3.26
C ALA A 189 25.04 -4.53 -3.23
N ALA A 190 25.16 -3.50 -4.06
CA ALA A 190 24.08 -2.62 -4.46
C ALA A 190 24.46 -2.14 -5.86
N ASP A 191 23.76 -2.61 -6.89
CA ASP A 191 24.13 -2.37 -8.28
C ASP A 191 24.25 -0.87 -8.62
N TRP A 192 23.29 -0.05 -8.18
CA TRP A 192 23.35 1.41 -8.31
C TRP A 192 24.65 2.01 -7.74
N ASN A 193 25.11 1.49 -6.59
CA ASN A 193 26.34 1.96 -5.94
C ASN A 193 27.59 1.40 -6.62
N CYS A 194 27.55 0.13 -7.06
CA CYS A 194 28.60 -0.45 -7.90
C CYS A 194 28.88 0.43 -9.12
N TRP A 195 27.84 0.88 -9.80
CA TRP A 195 28.00 1.70 -11.00
C TRP A 195 28.46 3.11 -10.69
N SER A 196 27.95 3.75 -9.62
CA SER A 196 28.41 5.08 -9.22
C SER A 196 29.86 5.11 -8.72
N THR A 197 30.38 3.97 -8.25
CA THR A 197 31.77 3.82 -7.77
C THR A 197 32.67 3.06 -8.74
N ASN A 198 32.21 2.84 -9.97
CA ASN A 198 32.95 2.19 -11.05
C ASN A 198 33.46 0.77 -10.73
N VAL A 199 32.72 0.02 -9.91
CA VAL A 199 32.93 -1.43 -9.71
C VAL A 199 32.63 -2.16 -11.03
N SER A 200 33.44 -3.16 -11.36
CA SER A 200 33.23 -3.97 -12.57
C SER A 200 31.98 -4.86 -12.46
N ILE A 201 31.46 -5.30 -13.61
CA ILE A 201 30.29 -6.19 -13.66
C ILE A 201 30.58 -7.50 -12.92
N GLU A 202 31.78 -8.05 -13.11
CA GLU A 202 32.24 -9.29 -12.48
C GLU A 202 32.29 -9.12 -10.96
N ARG A 203 32.93 -8.05 -10.48
CA ARG A 203 33.08 -7.82 -9.04
C ARG A 203 31.74 -7.57 -8.36
N CYS A 204 30.85 -6.78 -8.97
CA CYS A 204 29.51 -6.55 -8.42
C CYS A 204 28.69 -7.84 -8.42
N GLY A 205 28.76 -8.63 -9.50
CA GLY A 205 28.09 -9.93 -9.59
C GLY A 205 28.59 -10.92 -8.55
N ASP A 206 29.91 -10.98 -8.31
CA ASP A 206 30.49 -11.84 -7.28
C ASP A 206 30.06 -11.44 -5.86
N LEU A 207 29.87 -10.14 -5.61
CA LEU A 207 29.32 -9.64 -4.34
C LEU A 207 27.84 -10.01 -4.18
N TYR A 208 27.02 -9.90 -5.23
CA TYR A 208 25.63 -10.37 -5.20
C TYR A 208 25.56 -11.88 -4.93
N LEU A 209 26.40 -12.69 -5.60
CA LEU A 209 26.46 -14.13 -5.35
C LEU A 209 26.85 -14.45 -3.91
N ALA A 210 27.86 -13.75 -3.36
CA ALA A 210 28.26 -13.93 -1.97
C ALA A 210 27.14 -13.58 -0.98
N GLU A 211 26.45 -12.46 -1.19
CA GLU A 211 25.33 -12.02 -0.36
C GLU A 211 24.14 -12.98 -0.43
N ILE A 212 23.78 -13.43 -1.65
CA ILE A 212 22.71 -14.40 -1.89
C ILE A 212 23.02 -15.72 -1.18
N ARG A 213 24.25 -16.23 -1.27
CA ARG A 213 24.67 -17.45 -0.57
C ARG A 213 24.59 -17.30 0.95
N ALA A 214 25.01 -16.15 1.48
CA ALA A 214 24.97 -15.88 2.91
C ALA A 214 23.53 -15.75 3.45
N LYS A 215 22.61 -15.14 2.69
CA LYS A 215 21.19 -15.01 3.06
C LYS A 215 20.41 -16.30 2.81
N GLY A 216 20.78 -17.06 1.79
CA GLY A 216 20.16 -18.33 1.37
C GLY A 216 18.79 -18.20 0.70
N ARG A 217 18.14 -17.04 0.79
CA ARG A 217 16.78 -16.77 0.27
C ARG A 217 16.46 -15.28 0.34
N GLY A 218 15.39 -14.87 -0.34
CA GLY A 218 14.82 -13.52 -0.17
C GLY A 218 14.43 -12.83 -1.46
N ILE A 219 13.97 -11.59 -1.31
CA ILE A 219 13.73 -10.68 -2.43
C ILE A 219 15.06 -9.95 -2.74
N VAL A 220 15.46 -9.95 -4.01
CA VAL A 220 16.69 -9.32 -4.49
C VAL A 220 16.36 -8.02 -5.22
N LEU A 221 17.01 -6.93 -4.79
CA LEU A 221 16.89 -5.61 -5.42
C LEU A 221 17.96 -5.41 -6.50
N PHE A 222 17.52 -4.98 -7.67
CA PHE A 222 18.30 -4.51 -8.81
C PHE A 222 17.62 -3.29 -9.44
N HIS A 223 18.30 -2.63 -10.39
CA HIS A 223 17.78 -1.47 -11.13
C HIS A 223 18.02 -1.68 -12.64
N ASP A 224 16.95 -1.90 -13.41
CA ASP A 224 17.02 -2.24 -14.85
C ASP A 224 17.29 -1.03 -15.75
N ILE A 225 17.37 0.17 -15.18
CA ILE A 225 17.79 1.40 -15.86
C ILE A 225 19.28 1.37 -16.24
N HIS A 226 20.06 0.45 -15.66
CA HIS A 226 21.48 0.28 -15.94
C HIS A 226 21.73 -0.94 -16.83
N GLY A 227 22.31 -0.73 -18.02
CA GLY A 227 22.71 -1.84 -18.89
C GLY A 227 23.67 -2.83 -18.23
N LYS A 228 24.57 -2.32 -17.37
CA LYS A 228 25.48 -3.16 -16.56
C LYS A 228 24.73 -4.10 -15.62
N THR A 229 23.58 -3.71 -15.09
CA THR A 229 22.72 -4.58 -14.27
C THR A 229 22.15 -5.71 -15.12
N VAL A 230 21.71 -5.44 -16.34
CA VAL A 230 21.22 -6.49 -17.27
C VAL A 230 22.32 -7.51 -17.55
N ASP A 231 23.54 -7.06 -17.85
CA ASP A 231 24.68 -7.94 -18.12
C ASP A 231 25.08 -8.75 -16.87
N MET A 232 25.08 -8.12 -15.69
CA MET A 232 25.35 -8.77 -14.41
C MET A 232 24.32 -9.86 -14.10
N VAL A 233 23.02 -9.58 -14.28
CA VAL A 233 21.95 -10.56 -14.05
C VAL A 233 22.11 -11.76 -14.97
N LYS A 234 22.39 -11.54 -16.26
CA LYS A 234 22.66 -12.60 -17.24
C LYS A 234 23.86 -13.48 -16.86
N ARG A 235 24.83 -12.93 -16.12
CA ARG A 235 25.99 -13.66 -15.60
C ARG A 235 25.67 -14.49 -14.35
N ILE A 236 24.97 -13.91 -13.36
CA ILE A 236 24.80 -14.56 -12.04
C ILE A 236 23.66 -15.58 -12.01
N VAL A 237 22.61 -15.40 -12.82
CA VAL A 237 21.44 -16.29 -12.82
C VAL A 237 21.79 -17.74 -13.16
N PRO A 238 22.60 -18.04 -14.20
CA PRO A 238 23.02 -19.41 -14.49
C PRO A 238 23.76 -20.07 -13.32
N GLN A 239 24.68 -19.34 -12.69
CA GLN A 239 25.46 -19.84 -11.54
C GLN A 239 24.56 -20.16 -10.34
N LEU A 240 23.60 -19.28 -10.04
CA LEU A 240 22.62 -19.53 -8.98
C LEU A 240 21.80 -20.79 -9.26
N ARG A 241 21.40 -21.03 -10.51
CA ARG A 241 20.68 -22.26 -10.88
C ARG A 241 21.53 -23.52 -10.72
N GLU A 242 22.80 -23.48 -11.14
CA GLU A 242 23.75 -24.57 -10.94
C GLU A 242 23.94 -24.89 -9.44
N GLU A 243 23.90 -23.87 -8.59
CA GLU A 243 23.95 -24.01 -7.14
C GLU A 243 22.62 -24.46 -6.50
N GLY A 244 21.57 -24.66 -7.31
CA GLY A 244 20.26 -25.13 -6.88
C GLY A 244 19.33 -24.05 -6.34
N PHE A 245 19.61 -22.77 -6.60
CA PHE A 245 18.63 -21.71 -6.36
C PHE A 245 17.50 -21.77 -7.39
N THR A 246 16.29 -21.50 -6.91
CA THR A 246 15.08 -21.40 -7.71
C THR A 246 14.46 -20.02 -7.54
N PHE A 247 13.61 -19.63 -8.50
CA PHE A 247 13.00 -18.32 -8.54
C PHE A 247 11.49 -18.44 -8.48
N THR A 248 10.87 -17.65 -7.59
CA THR A 248 9.43 -17.66 -7.35
C THR A 248 8.77 -16.37 -7.83
N ASP A 249 7.44 -16.36 -7.93
CA ASP A 249 6.58 -15.21 -8.15
C ASP A 249 6.53 -14.31 -6.90
N LEU A 250 6.33 -13.00 -7.07
CA LEU A 250 6.12 -12.10 -5.93
C LEU A 250 4.91 -12.52 -5.08
N GLU A 251 3.83 -12.90 -5.75
CA GLU A 251 2.56 -13.32 -5.16
C GLU A 251 2.67 -14.65 -4.39
N SER A 252 3.79 -15.37 -4.56
CA SER A 252 4.11 -16.60 -3.84
C SER A 252 4.97 -16.35 -2.60
N VAL A 253 5.46 -15.12 -2.38
CA VAL A 253 6.18 -14.76 -1.14
C VAL A 253 5.17 -14.77 0.02
N PRO A 254 5.39 -15.54 1.11
CA PRO A 254 4.38 -15.75 2.15
C PRO A 254 3.80 -14.46 2.73
N GLN A 255 4.65 -13.50 3.12
CA GLN A 255 4.21 -12.21 3.67
C GLN A 255 3.35 -11.40 2.68
N ILE A 256 3.71 -11.44 1.39
CA ILE A 256 3.00 -10.71 0.34
C ILE A 256 1.68 -11.39 0.01
N LYS A 257 1.67 -12.73 -0.04
CA LYS A 257 0.45 -13.52 -0.25
C LYS A 257 -0.58 -13.28 0.86
N GLU A 258 -0.11 -13.25 2.10
CA GLU A 258 -0.95 -12.96 3.27
C GLU A 258 -1.52 -11.54 3.21
N ALA A 259 -0.67 -10.53 2.98
CA ALA A 259 -1.11 -9.14 2.83
C ALA A 259 -2.07 -8.93 1.65
N ALA A 260 -1.87 -9.63 0.52
CA ALA A 260 -2.76 -9.55 -0.63
C ALA A 260 -4.11 -10.25 -0.38
N ALA A 261 -4.16 -11.27 0.47
CA ALA A 261 -5.39 -11.96 0.85
C ALA A 261 -6.25 -11.11 1.80
N THR A 262 -5.62 -10.39 2.73
CA THR A 262 -6.31 -9.44 3.60
C THR A 262 -6.77 -8.19 2.82
N ALA A 263 -6.07 -7.82 1.75
CA ALA A 263 -6.39 -6.70 0.85
C ALA A 263 -7.69 -6.77 0.05
N ARG A 264 -8.39 -7.90 0.10
CA ARG A 264 -9.60 -8.14 -0.68
C ARG A 264 -10.90 -8.11 0.11
N LYS A 265 -10.90 -7.72 1.40
CA LYS A 265 -12.15 -7.44 2.12
C LYS A 265 -12.53 -5.96 1.96
N PRO A 266 -13.67 -5.63 1.32
CA PRO A 266 -14.16 -4.26 1.33
C PRO A 266 -14.43 -3.83 2.78
N LEU A 267 -13.98 -2.63 3.13
CA LEU A 267 -14.51 -1.93 4.30
C LEU A 267 -16.00 -1.70 4.02
N GLY A 268 -16.87 -2.37 4.79
CA GLY A 268 -18.30 -2.06 4.78
C GLY A 268 -18.53 -0.60 5.18
N ASP A 269 -19.60 0.00 4.68
CA ASP A 269 -19.90 1.44 4.67
C ASP A 269 -20.09 2.12 6.05
N SER A 270 -19.56 1.61 7.16
CA SER A 270 -19.97 2.02 8.51
C SER A 270 -18.87 2.27 9.55
N GLN A 271 -17.71 2.85 9.19
CA GLN A 271 -16.72 3.23 10.23
C GLN A 271 -16.09 4.62 10.03
N CYS A 272 -16.31 5.51 11.01
CA CYS A 272 -15.68 6.82 11.14
C CYS A 272 -14.55 6.80 12.19
N PHE A 273 -13.49 7.60 11.98
CA PHE A 273 -12.30 7.66 12.84
C PHE A 273 -12.20 8.98 13.62
N SER A 274 -11.92 8.92 14.93
CA SER A 274 -11.57 10.08 15.77
C SER A 274 -10.17 9.92 16.37
N GLY A 275 -9.40 11.01 16.39
CA GLY A 275 -7.99 11.02 16.76
C GLY A 275 -7.68 10.73 18.24
N THR A 276 -6.55 10.04 18.41
CA THR A 276 -5.71 9.96 19.61
C THR A 276 -6.12 9.00 20.73
N LEU A 277 -7.33 8.43 20.76
CA LEU A 277 -7.63 7.25 21.60
C LEU A 277 -8.77 6.44 20.98
N MET A 278 -8.46 5.19 20.63
CA MET A 278 -9.38 4.22 20.03
C MET A 278 -10.59 4.00 20.95
N ARG A 279 -11.78 4.43 20.53
CA ARG A 279 -13.04 3.94 21.07
C ARG A 279 -13.96 3.58 19.93
N VAL A 280 -14.52 2.36 20.00
CA VAL A 280 -15.63 1.92 19.17
C VAL A 280 -16.84 2.76 19.55
N VAL A 281 -17.55 3.32 18.57
CA VAL A 281 -18.81 4.04 18.78
C VAL A 281 -19.89 3.30 18.01
N GLU A 282 -21.08 3.16 18.60
CA GLU A 282 -22.23 2.49 17.99
C GLU A 282 -22.70 3.15 16.68
N GLU A 283 -23.33 2.35 15.82
CA GLU A 283 -23.93 2.77 14.54
C GLU A 283 -24.79 4.03 14.69
N GLY A 284 -24.58 5.02 13.83
CA GLY A 284 -25.39 6.26 13.76
C GLY A 284 -24.86 7.47 14.54
N THR A 285 -23.67 7.42 15.16
CA THR A 285 -23.19 8.48 16.08
C THR A 285 -21.97 9.29 15.60
N CYS A 286 -21.60 9.25 14.32
CA CYS A 286 -20.42 9.99 13.83
C CYS A 286 -20.58 11.52 13.93
N VAL A 287 -19.70 12.18 14.70
CA VAL A 287 -19.51 13.64 14.61
C VAL A 287 -18.15 13.92 13.98
N ARG A 288 -18.15 14.62 12.84
CA ARG A 288 -16.97 15.05 12.11
C ARG A 288 -16.34 16.23 12.86
N SER A 289 -15.11 16.11 13.37
CA SER A 289 -14.38 17.26 13.89
C SER A 289 -13.40 17.77 12.84
N ASP A 290 -13.66 18.93 12.27
CA ASP A 290 -12.62 19.75 11.66
C ASP A 290 -11.99 20.68 12.70
N PHE A 291 -10.79 21.15 12.34
CA PHE A 291 -9.88 21.91 13.16
C PHE A 291 -10.55 23.22 13.62
N GLU A 292 -10.49 23.50 14.94
CA GLU A 292 -10.94 24.71 15.65
C GLU A 292 -12.41 24.76 16.14
N GLY A 293 -12.67 24.34 17.39
CA GLY A 293 -13.86 24.80 18.14
C GLY A 293 -14.58 23.73 18.95
N LYS A 294 -14.76 23.97 20.25
CA LYS A 294 -15.43 23.05 21.19
C LYS A 294 -16.88 22.77 20.76
N PRO A 295 -17.39 21.53 20.89
CA PRO A 295 -18.75 21.19 20.47
C PRO A 295 -19.82 21.80 21.39
N PHE A 296 -20.96 22.21 20.81
CA PHE A 296 -22.14 22.75 21.51
C PHE A 296 -23.36 21.86 21.28
N ARG A 297 -24.23 21.70 22.29
CA ARG A 297 -25.47 20.92 22.17
C ARG A 297 -26.68 21.85 22.22
N CYS A 298 -27.55 21.74 21.22
CA CYS A 298 -28.75 22.56 21.10
C CYS A 298 -29.97 21.85 21.72
N ALA A 299 -31.04 22.60 21.98
CA ALA A 299 -32.25 22.06 22.61
C ALA A 299 -32.94 20.94 21.78
N SER A 300 -32.67 20.84 20.47
CA SER A 300 -33.12 19.72 19.61
C SER A 300 -32.39 18.41 19.87
N GLY A 301 -31.27 18.43 20.58
CA GLY A 301 -30.42 17.26 20.84
C GLY A 301 -29.27 17.08 19.85
N ASP A 302 -29.27 17.81 18.74
CA ASP A 302 -28.27 17.73 17.68
C ASP A 302 -26.97 18.46 18.03
N TRP A 303 -25.84 17.91 17.58
CA TRP A 303 -24.52 18.55 17.65
C TRP A 303 -24.26 19.34 16.35
N ARG A 304 -23.78 20.59 16.47
CA ARG A 304 -23.52 21.46 15.30
C ARG A 304 -22.13 22.10 15.37
N SER A 305 -21.55 22.41 14.20
CA SER A 305 -20.17 22.91 14.05
C SER A 305 -20.05 24.37 13.59
N THR A 306 -21.14 25.11 13.32
CA THR A 306 -21.06 26.54 12.95
C THR A 306 -22.09 27.40 13.72
N ALA A 307 -21.55 28.45 14.38
CA ALA A 307 -22.13 29.54 15.20
C ALA A 307 -23.43 29.28 16.04
N PRO A 308 -23.43 29.56 17.37
CA PRO A 308 -24.58 29.28 18.22
C PRO A 308 -25.73 30.26 17.96
N ASP A 309 -26.91 29.74 17.62
CA ASP A 309 -28.14 30.44 18.00
C ASP A 309 -28.36 30.31 19.53
N ALA A 310 -29.25 31.13 20.08
CA ALA A 310 -29.46 31.24 21.53
C ALA A 310 -29.94 29.94 22.22
N SER A 311 -30.22 28.86 21.46
CA SER A 311 -30.69 27.58 21.97
C SER A 311 -29.57 26.56 22.27
N CYS A 312 -28.30 26.90 21.97
CA CYS A 312 -27.17 25.99 22.11
C CYS A 312 -26.25 26.38 23.28
N ARG A 313 -25.77 25.39 24.06
CA ARG A 313 -24.83 25.60 25.18
C ARG A 313 -23.54 24.80 24.97
N SER A 314 -22.39 25.43 25.26
CA SER A 314 -21.10 24.74 25.37
C SER A 314 -21.03 23.98 26.69
N ARG A 315 -20.19 22.95 26.76
CA ARG A 315 -19.65 22.47 28.04
C ARG A 315 -18.66 23.47 28.62
#